data_AF-A0A260RIS8-F1
#
_entry.id   AF-A0A260RIS8-F1
#
_cell.length_a   1.000
_cell.length_b   1.000
_cell.length_c   1.000
_cell.angle_alpha   90.00
_cell.angle_beta   90.00
_cell.angle_gamma   90.00
#
_symmetry.space_group_name_H-M   'P 1'
#
loop_
_entity.id
_entity.type
_entity.pdbx_description
1 polymer ?
#
loop_
_entity_poly.entity_id
_entity_poly.type
_entity_poly.pdbx_seq_one_letter_code
_entity_poly.pdbx_strand_id
1 'polypeptide(L)'
;MTLLDMLPSLGAAYVARCDPSLWPADTHCVCGRITVDGVALEDLADAQGTPVQWGRILVTRVRSVIAGEVGVDAEFGDLLQAVVVNRHSVGPVVKVDVHSPGRSCVSPVELPADLRAGDVVALVTSQVHENS
;
A
#
# COMPACT_ATOMS: atom_id res chain seq x y z
N MET A 1 -2.39 -4.92 29.81
CA MET A 1 -0.96 -4.75 29.50
C MET A 1 -0.73 -5.33 28.12
N THR A 2 -0.34 -4.50 27.15
CA THR A 2 -0.04 -4.91 25.78
C THR A 2 1.48 -4.96 25.56
N LEU A 3 1.92 -5.65 24.51
CA LEU A 3 3.34 -5.80 24.20
C LEU A 3 4.02 -4.45 23.86
N LEU A 4 3.24 -3.50 23.34
CA LEU A 4 3.66 -2.12 23.08
C LEU A 4 3.96 -1.35 24.36
N ASP A 5 3.26 -1.63 25.46
CA ASP A 5 3.51 -1.00 26.77
C ASP A 5 4.84 -1.44 27.39
N MET A 6 5.34 -2.63 27.00
CA MET A 6 6.60 -3.18 27.52
C MET A 6 7.82 -2.82 26.69
N LEU A 7 7.64 -2.47 25.41
CA LEU A 7 8.72 -2.17 24.47
C LEU A 7 8.43 -0.85 23.74
N PRO A 8 8.72 0.32 24.35
CA PRO A 8 8.49 1.61 23.71
C PRO A 8 9.29 1.80 22.40
N SER A 9 10.42 1.08 22.25
CA SER A 9 11.16 1.01 20.98
C SER A 9 10.37 0.32 19.86
N LEU A 10 9.46 -0.59 20.19
CA LEU A 10 8.56 -1.22 19.23
C LEU A 10 7.45 -0.25 18.80
N GLY A 11 6.97 0.61 19.72
CA GLY A 11 6.01 1.66 19.40
C GLY A 11 6.55 2.70 18.41
N ALA A 12 7.84 3.06 18.51
CA ALA A 12 8.50 3.95 17.56
C ALA A 12 8.72 3.31 16.17
N ALA A 13 8.83 1.97 16.11
CA ALA A 13 8.91 1.21 14.86
C ALA A 13 7.54 0.84 14.28
N TYR A 14 6.48 0.92 15.09
CA TYR A 14 5.12 0.59 14.71
C TYR A 14 4.45 1.81 14.07
N VAL A 15 4.81 2.09 12.81
CA VAL A 15 3.94 2.89 11.94
C VAL A 15 2.71 2.03 11.68
N ALA A 16 1.52 2.54 12.01
CA ALA A 16 0.27 1.88 11.63
C ALA A 16 0.23 1.80 10.09
N ARG A 17 0.66 0.64 9.56
CA ARG A 17 0.72 0.40 8.11
C ARG A 17 -0.62 0.65 7.44
N CYS A 18 -1.71 0.46 8.17
CA CYS A 18 -3.08 0.58 7.69
C CYS A 18 -3.80 1.58 8.59
N ASP A 19 -4.01 2.82 8.12
CA ASP A 19 -4.74 3.83 8.89
C ASP A 19 -6.22 3.41 9.02
N PRO A 20 -6.75 3.20 10.24
CA PRO A 20 -8.12 2.74 10.43
C PRO A 20 -9.20 3.71 9.92
N SER A 21 -8.86 4.99 9.67
CA SER A 21 -9.78 5.97 9.08
C SER A 21 -9.87 5.87 7.55
N LEU A 22 -8.87 5.25 6.91
CA LEU A 22 -8.77 5.11 5.45
C LEU A 22 -9.14 3.70 4.99
N TRP A 23 -8.66 2.69 5.71
CA TRP A 23 -8.85 1.28 5.36
C TRP A 23 -10.25 0.76 5.75
N PRO A 24 -10.77 -0.26 5.03
CA PRO A 24 -11.96 -1.00 5.45
C PRO A 24 -11.85 -1.50 6.91
N ALA A 25 -12.97 -1.50 7.65
CA ALA A 25 -12.98 -1.78 9.08
C ALA A 25 -12.55 -3.22 9.45
N ASP A 26 -12.67 -4.14 8.49
CA ASP A 26 -12.26 -5.54 8.53
C ASP A 26 -10.81 -5.76 8.04
N THR A 27 -10.02 -4.69 7.93
CA THR A 27 -8.61 -4.77 7.59
C THR A 27 -7.80 -5.30 8.77
N HIS A 28 -7.02 -6.36 8.53
CA HIS A 28 -6.05 -6.88 9.48
C HIS A 28 -4.64 -6.81 8.90
N CYS A 29 -3.72 -6.22 9.64
CA CYS A 29 -2.32 -6.06 9.24
C CYS A 29 -1.44 -6.78 10.27
N VAL A 30 -1.18 -8.07 10.05
CA VAL A 30 -0.47 -8.96 10.98
C VAL A 30 0.77 -9.52 10.32
N CYS A 31 1.94 -9.29 10.94
CA CYS A 31 3.23 -9.84 10.49
C CYS A 31 3.57 -9.57 9.00
N GLY A 32 3.15 -8.41 8.47
CA GLY A 32 3.38 -8.03 7.08
C GLY A 32 2.32 -8.51 6.10
N ARG A 33 1.44 -9.42 6.50
CA ARG A 33 0.28 -9.84 5.72
C ARG A 33 -0.88 -8.87 5.98
N ILE A 34 -1.47 -8.39 4.89
CA ILE A 34 -2.62 -7.47 4.93
C ILE A 34 -3.81 -8.22 4.33
N THR A 35 -4.86 -8.38 5.14
CA THR A 35 -6.11 -9.02 4.73
C THR A 35 -7.27 -8.03 4.84
N VAL A 36 -8.19 -8.10 3.89
CA VAL A 36 -9.44 -7.31 3.85
C VAL A 36 -10.56 -8.30 3.54
N ASP A 37 -11.64 -8.29 4.33
CA ASP A 37 -12.72 -9.29 4.28
C ASP A 37 -12.19 -10.74 4.35
N GLY A 38 -11.13 -10.95 5.15
CA GLY A 38 -10.45 -12.24 5.28
C GLY A 38 -9.60 -12.66 4.06
N VAL A 39 -9.55 -11.86 2.99
CA VAL A 39 -8.74 -12.13 1.78
C VAL A 39 -7.41 -11.41 1.89
N ALA A 40 -6.29 -12.14 1.76
CA ALA A 40 -4.97 -11.53 1.70
C ALA A 40 -4.77 -10.81 0.35
N LEU A 41 -4.32 -9.55 0.39
CA LEU A 41 -4.17 -8.75 -0.83
C LEU A 41 -3.06 -9.26 -1.75
N GLU A 42 -2.04 -9.92 -1.21
CA GLU A 42 -1.02 -10.62 -2.01
C GLU A 42 -1.62 -11.83 -2.76
N ASP A 43 -2.47 -12.61 -2.08
CA ASP A 43 -3.12 -13.79 -2.67
C ASP A 43 -4.14 -13.34 -3.74
N LEU A 44 -4.81 -12.20 -3.54
CA LEU A 44 -5.68 -11.58 -4.54
C LEU A 44 -4.91 -11.21 -5.81
N ALA A 45 -3.74 -10.57 -5.66
CA ALA A 45 -2.88 -10.20 -6.78
C ALA A 45 -2.33 -11.43 -7.52
N ASP A 46 -1.96 -12.49 -6.80
CA ASP A 46 -1.47 -13.73 -7.41
C ASP A 46 -2.59 -14.50 -8.13
N ALA A 47 -3.81 -14.48 -7.59
CA ALA A 47 -4.95 -15.19 -8.15
C ALA A 47 -5.58 -14.48 -9.36
N GLN A 48 -5.68 -13.15 -9.33
CA GLN A 48 -6.38 -12.36 -10.35
C GLN A 48 -5.43 -11.58 -11.27
N GLY A 49 -4.16 -11.47 -10.91
CA GLY A 49 -3.20 -10.57 -11.55
C GLY A 49 -3.29 -9.15 -11.01
N THR A 50 -2.37 -8.30 -11.47
CA THR A 50 -2.39 -6.85 -11.23
C THR A 50 -2.61 -6.12 -12.56
N PRO A 51 -3.37 -5.00 -12.57
CA PRO A 51 -4.06 -4.40 -11.43
C PRO A 51 -5.38 -5.11 -11.08
N VAL A 52 -5.77 -5.09 -9.80
CA VAL A 52 -7.04 -5.65 -9.29
C VAL A 52 -7.66 -4.77 -8.22
N GLN A 53 -8.98 -4.53 -8.33
CA GLN A 53 -9.74 -3.70 -7.39
C GLN A 53 -10.49 -4.56 -6.37
N TRP A 54 -10.42 -4.19 -5.09
CA TRP A 54 -11.17 -4.78 -3.98
C TRP A 54 -11.82 -3.66 -3.15
N GLY A 55 -13.08 -3.34 -3.47
CA GLY A 55 -13.75 -2.17 -2.91
C GLY A 55 -12.99 -0.89 -3.26
N ARG A 56 -12.50 -0.15 -2.24
CA ARG A 56 -11.70 1.08 -2.41
C ARG A 56 -10.18 0.85 -2.47
N ILE A 57 -9.76 -0.41 -2.46
CA ILE A 57 -8.35 -0.79 -2.49
C ILE A 57 -8.01 -1.26 -3.90
N LEU A 58 -7.06 -0.60 -4.51
CA LEU A 58 -6.47 -1.02 -5.78
C LEU A 58 -5.14 -1.70 -5.50
N VAL A 59 -5.02 -2.98 -5.83
CA VAL A 59 -3.78 -3.73 -5.73
C VAL A 59 -3.08 -3.69 -7.08
N THR A 60 -1.85 -3.19 -7.10
CA THR A 60 -1.07 -2.92 -8.31
C THR A 60 0.40 -3.25 -8.08
N ARG A 61 1.17 -3.32 -9.17
CA ARG A 61 2.60 -3.60 -9.11
C ARG A 61 3.42 -2.35 -9.37
N VAL A 62 4.47 -2.17 -8.59
CA VAL A 62 5.49 -1.15 -8.84
C VAL A 62 6.23 -1.51 -10.12
N ARG A 63 6.17 -0.62 -11.11
CA ARG A 63 6.88 -0.72 -12.38
C ARG A 63 8.28 -0.11 -12.30
N SER A 64 8.43 1.01 -11.59
CA SER A 64 9.69 1.75 -11.49
C SER A 64 9.80 2.52 -10.19
N VAL A 65 11.03 2.67 -9.69
CA VAL A 65 11.37 3.54 -8.56
C VAL A 65 12.57 4.38 -8.99
N ILE A 66 12.37 5.68 -9.18
CA ILE A 66 13.38 6.59 -9.73
C ILE A 66 13.31 7.91 -8.96
N ALA A 67 14.38 8.26 -8.22
CA ALA A 67 14.55 9.57 -7.60
C ALA A 67 13.34 10.09 -6.76
N GLY A 68 12.67 9.20 -6.01
CA GLY A 68 11.49 9.57 -5.21
C GLY A 68 10.16 9.50 -5.97
N GLU A 69 10.20 9.16 -7.26
CA GLU A 69 9.02 8.83 -8.07
C GLU A 69 8.82 7.31 -8.13
N VAL A 70 7.57 6.87 -7.94
CA VAL A 70 7.15 5.48 -7.99
C VAL A 70 6.10 5.32 -9.09
N GLY A 71 6.46 4.60 -10.15
CA GLY A 71 5.52 4.25 -11.21
C GLY A 71 4.82 2.95 -10.91
N VAL A 72 3.50 2.90 -11.05
CA VAL A 72 2.69 1.67 -10.89
C VAL A 72 2.05 1.23 -12.21
N ASP A 73 1.53 0.00 -12.27
CA ASP A 73 0.90 -0.57 -13.46
C ASP A 73 -0.60 -0.31 -13.59
N ALA A 74 -1.18 0.54 -12.73
CA ALA A 74 -2.60 0.87 -12.70
C ALA A 74 -2.88 2.37 -12.89
N GLU A 75 -4.05 2.67 -13.44
CA GLU A 75 -4.68 3.99 -13.31
C GLU A 75 -5.43 4.06 -11.97
N PHE A 76 -5.42 5.23 -11.33
CA PHE A 76 -6.06 5.44 -10.03
C PHE A 76 -6.50 6.89 -9.86
N GLY A 77 -7.53 7.10 -9.03
CA GLY A 77 -8.02 8.42 -8.64
C GLY A 77 -7.19 9.01 -7.49
N ASP A 78 -7.82 9.82 -6.62
CA ASP A 78 -7.09 10.43 -5.51
C ASP A 78 -6.56 9.35 -4.56
N LEU A 79 -5.23 9.27 -4.46
CA LEU A 79 -4.53 8.36 -3.58
C LEU A 79 -4.48 8.92 -2.16
N LEU A 80 -5.03 8.16 -1.21
CA LEU A 80 -5.04 8.53 0.21
C LEU A 80 -3.90 7.87 0.98
N GLN A 81 -3.60 6.61 0.67
CA GLN A 81 -2.51 5.86 1.28
C GLN A 81 -2.02 4.76 0.33
N ALA A 82 -0.74 4.40 0.43
CA ALA A 82 -0.15 3.28 -0.29
C ALA A 82 0.67 2.41 0.67
N VAL A 83 0.60 1.08 0.50
CA VAL A 83 1.29 0.13 1.38
C VAL A 83 1.83 -1.05 0.59
N VAL A 84 3.06 -1.46 0.85
CA VAL A 84 3.63 -2.71 0.29
C VAL A 84 2.99 -3.92 0.96
N VAL A 85 2.41 -4.82 0.17
CA VAL A 85 1.63 -5.98 0.66
C VAL A 85 2.36 -7.32 0.51
N ASN A 86 3.25 -7.49 -0.46
CA ASN A 86 3.92 -8.78 -0.73
C ASN A 86 5.20 -8.99 0.09
N ARG A 87 5.56 -8.05 0.97
CA ARG A 87 6.70 -8.20 1.87
C ARG A 87 6.63 -7.23 3.06
N HIS A 88 7.30 -7.64 4.13
CA HIS A 88 7.61 -6.76 5.24
C HIS A 88 8.82 -5.88 4.89
N SER A 89 8.57 -4.61 4.58
CA SER A 89 9.64 -3.63 4.38
C SER A 89 10.30 -3.26 5.72
N VAL A 90 11.63 -3.08 5.66
CA VAL A 90 12.49 -2.63 6.76
C VAL A 90 13.13 -1.27 6.48
N GLY A 91 12.80 -0.66 5.32
CA GLY A 91 13.30 0.65 4.95
C GLY A 91 12.65 1.77 5.75
N PRO A 92 13.32 2.92 5.93
CA PRO A 92 12.68 4.09 6.50
C PRO A 92 11.51 4.53 5.62
N VAL A 93 10.45 5.04 6.25
CA VAL A 93 9.31 5.62 5.54
C VAL A 93 9.70 7.01 5.01
N VAL A 94 9.44 7.24 3.72
CA VAL A 94 9.72 8.49 3.03
C VAL A 94 8.52 8.92 2.19
N LYS A 95 8.44 10.23 1.90
CA LYS A 95 7.44 10.77 0.97
C LYS A 95 7.87 10.52 -0.47
N VAL A 96 6.99 9.95 -1.27
CA VAL A 96 7.21 9.66 -2.69
C VAL A 96 6.03 10.10 -3.54
N ASP A 97 6.30 10.53 -4.76
CA ASP A 97 5.26 10.81 -5.74
C ASP A 97 4.92 9.52 -6.49
N VAL A 98 3.67 9.09 -6.44
CA VAL A 98 3.19 7.89 -7.14
C VAL A 98 2.52 8.32 -8.44
N HIS A 99 2.86 7.67 -9.55
CA HIS A 99 2.28 7.96 -10.86
C HIS A 99 1.75 6.72 -11.57
N SER A 100 0.63 6.92 -12.28
CA SER A 100 0.05 5.91 -13.17
C SER A 100 0.83 5.81 -14.49
N PRO A 101 0.60 4.79 -15.34
CA PRO A 101 1.19 4.70 -16.67
C PRO A 101 0.97 5.96 -17.53
N GLY A 102 -0.16 6.66 -17.35
CA GLY A 102 -0.45 7.97 -17.96
C GLY A 102 0.30 9.18 -17.37
N ARG A 103 1.19 8.97 -16.38
CA ARG A 103 1.95 10.02 -15.64
C ARG A 103 1.09 11.02 -14.88
N SER A 104 -0.10 10.63 -14.40
CA SER A 104 -0.77 11.43 -13.38
C SER A 104 -0.02 11.26 -12.06
N CYS A 105 0.74 12.27 -11.63
CA CYS A 105 1.40 12.25 -10.33
C CYS A 105 0.40 12.67 -9.25
N VAL A 106 0.29 11.86 -8.20
CA VAL A 106 -0.49 12.24 -7.01
C VAL A 106 0.46 12.75 -5.92
N SER A 107 -0.06 13.66 -5.09
CA SER A 107 0.63 14.26 -3.95
C SER A 107 1.44 13.23 -3.15
N PRO A 108 2.56 13.65 -2.54
CA PRO A 108 3.48 12.71 -1.93
C PRO A 108 2.80 11.88 -0.84
N VAL A 109 2.85 10.56 -1.01
CA VAL A 109 2.40 9.58 -0.02
C VAL A 109 3.59 8.94 0.68
N GLU A 110 3.34 8.39 1.86
CA GLU A 110 4.36 7.70 2.64
C GLU A 110 4.52 6.25 2.15
N LEU A 111 5.71 5.93 1.65
CA LEU A 111 6.11 4.58 1.27
C LEU A 111 7.54 4.30 1.76
N PRO A 112 7.93 3.02 1.91
CA PRO A 112 9.28 2.69 2.32
C PRO A 112 10.34 3.04 1.27
N ALA A 113 11.49 3.56 1.69
CA ALA A 113 12.59 3.93 0.80
C ALA A 113 13.26 2.73 0.12
N ASP A 114 13.02 1.50 0.60
CA ASP A 114 13.55 0.28 0.03
C ASP A 114 12.60 -0.34 -1.02
N LEU A 115 11.59 0.39 -1.49
CA LEU A 115 10.64 -0.02 -2.54
C LEU A 115 11.38 -0.42 -3.84
N ARG A 116 10.89 -1.44 -4.53
CA ARG A 116 11.51 -2.00 -5.74
C ARG A 116 10.49 -2.23 -6.83
N ALA A 117 10.94 -2.18 -8.07
CA ALA A 117 10.17 -2.72 -9.19
C ALA A 117 9.80 -4.19 -8.90
N GLY A 118 8.53 -4.52 -9.11
CA GLY A 118 7.96 -5.82 -8.78
C GLY A 118 7.36 -5.94 -7.37
N ASP A 119 7.50 -4.93 -6.50
CA ASP A 119 6.72 -4.89 -5.27
C ASP A 119 5.22 -4.78 -5.60
N VAL A 120 4.39 -5.47 -4.82
CA VAL A 120 2.93 -5.34 -4.89
C VAL A 120 2.53 -4.33 -3.83
N VAL A 121 1.76 -3.33 -4.25
CA VAL A 121 1.27 -2.26 -3.38
C VAL A 121 -0.24 -2.21 -3.41
N ALA A 122 -0.83 -1.99 -2.24
CA ALA A 122 -2.23 -1.64 -2.09
C ALA A 122 -2.35 -0.12 -2.01
N LEU A 123 -3.14 0.44 -2.91
CA LEU A 123 -3.49 1.84 -2.99
C LEU A 123 -4.90 2.02 -2.43
N VAL A 124 -5.04 2.82 -1.38
CA VAL A 124 -6.35 3.23 -0.86
C VAL A 124 -6.73 4.52 -1.56
N THR A 125 -7.81 4.50 -2.34
CA THR A 125 -8.27 5.66 -3.09
C THR A 125 -9.50 6.31 -2.45
N SER A 126 -9.76 7.58 -2.81
CA SER A 126 -10.94 8.32 -2.37
C SER A 126 -12.24 7.72 -2.91
N GLN A 127 -12.20 7.21 -4.15
CA GLN A 127 -13.30 6.57 -4.86
C GLN A 127 -12.82 5.29 -5.55
N VAL A 128 -13.73 4.38 -5.86
CA VAL A 128 -13.44 3.25 -6.75
C VAL A 128 -13.14 3.81 -8.13
N HIS A 129 -11.99 3.49 -8.71
CA HIS A 129 -11.72 3.85 -10.10
C HIS A 129 -12.56 2.94 -11.00
N GLU A 130 -13.67 3.46 -11.52
CA GLU A 130 -14.48 2.77 -12.52
C GLU A 130 -13.75 2.86 -13.86
N ASN A 131 -13.23 1.73 -14.35
CA ASN A 131 -12.75 1.63 -15.73
C ASN A 131 -13.94 1.90 -16.67
N SER A 132 -13.97 3.09 -17.29
CA SER A 132 -14.86 3.40 -18.42
C SER A 132 -14.32 2.82 -19.73
#